data_AF-A0AAE0GZ86-F1
#
_entry.id   AF-A0AAE0GZ86-F1
#
_cell.length_a   1.000
_cell.length_b   1.000
_cell.length_c   1.000
_cell.angle_alpha   90.00
_cell.angle_beta   90.00
_cell.angle_gamma   90.00
#
_symmetry.space_group_name_H-M   'P 1'
#
loop_
_entity.id
_entity.type
_entity.pdbx_description
1 polymer ?
#
loop_
_entity_poly.entity_id
_entity_poly.type
_entity_poly.pdbx_seq_one_letter_code
_entity_poly.pdbx_strand_id
1 'polypeptide(L)'
;MGISSRSDPVLMRVFLAVFAGVYLTVQIHFFSGLHTHVEEFQLQSESLQNSSSHVRALVDETHELKERLQALEADLEIEKRSHRKDVERLEEKRIFVQAQSPPSTPDSAGTLLRGDLKPGSGSTIPSSMQPGDIVAAVVVMTCNRRDYLQRTLQSIFSRRNSDELVHKFPLFVSQDGTNPGVKGTAMNNQAHLTYMQHLETEVPKMDSPKENVAYYRIANHYKWALDELFVEREYERVIILEDDMELAVDFFQYFEATAPLLTSDPSLLCVSSWNDNGQEQFVNSATALFRSDFFPGLGWMLTRDTWMGLREIWPKGYWDDWMRLRHVRRGRQCIRPEVCRTFNFGEQGSSHGYFFKQYLAKIKVNQEEVQWNEMDLRYLEAEAYAKQFQATVQQAQPAPNLNAVHSMQGDVKLFYRNEKDFEQIAKRFGVFGEWKDGTPRGAYRGVVVFKANAGATRIFLVPDPVHLKLADWGHFE
;
A
#
# COMPACT_ATOMS: atom_id res chain seq x y z
N MET A 1 -53.68 -86.71 7.32
CA MET A 1 -52.88 -86.16 6.20
C MET A 1 -51.68 -85.44 6.78
N GLY A 2 -50.52 -86.08 6.81
CA GLY A 2 -49.28 -85.46 7.26
C GLY A 2 -48.62 -84.73 6.11
N ILE A 3 -48.34 -83.44 6.29
CA ILE A 3 -47.36 -82.70 5.49
C ILE A 3 -46.23 -82.30 6.42
N SER A 4 -45.11 -82.99 6.23
CA SER A 4 -43.78 -82.69 6.71
C SER A 4 -43.30 -81.38 6.09
N SER A 5 -43.04 -80.34 6.89
CA SER A 5 -42.18 -79.22 6.46
C SER A 5 -40.77 -79.48 7.01
N ARG A 6 -39.98 -80.25 6.26
CA ARG A 6 -38.52 -80.25 6.43
C ARG A 6 -38.03 -78.84 6.10
N SER A 7 -37.61 -78.10 7.12
CA SER A 7 -36.80 -76.89 6.93
C SER A 7 -35.51 -77.28 6.20
N ASP A 8 -35.36 -76.82 4.96
CA ASP A 8 -34.19 -77.10 4.13
C ASP A 8 -32.95 -76.49 4.80
N PRO A 9 -32.00 -77.30 5.28
CA PRO A 9 -30.81 -76.81 5.98
C PRO A 9 -29.92 -75.93 5.11
N VAL A 10 -30.05 -76.01 3.77
CA VAL A 10 -29.35 -75.11 2.84
C VAL A 10 -29.98 -73.72 2.88
N LEU A 11 -31.32 -73.64 2.85
CA LEU A 11 -32.04 -72.37 2.90
C LEU A 11 -31.79 -71.63 4.22
N MET A 12 -31.76 -72.35 5.35
CA MET A 12 -31.49 -71.75 6.66
C MET A 12 -30.05 -71.21 6.78
N ARG A 13 -29.07 -71.88 6.17
CA ARG A 13 -27.67 -71.41 6.13
C ARG A 13 -27.51 -70.17 5.25
N VAL A 14 -28.23 -70.11 4.13
CA VAL A 14 -28.23 -68.92 3.25
C VAL A 14 -28.86 -67.72 3.97
N PHE A 15 -29.99 -67.90 4.67
CA PHE A 15 -30.59 -66.83 5.46
C PHE A 15 -29.67 -66.33 6.58
N LEU A 16 -29.00 -67.22 7.30
CA LEU A 16 -28.04 -66.85 8.34
C LEU A 16 -26.82 -66.09 7.76
N ALA A 17 -26.32 -66.50 6.60
CA ALA A 17 -25.21 -65.82 5.94
C ALA A 17 -25.59 -64.41 5.46
N VAL A 18 -26.80 -64.23 4.91
CA VAL A 18 -27.30 -62.91 4.50
C VAL A 18 -27.51 -62.01 5.72
N PHE A 19 -28.10 -62.52 6.80
CA PHE A 19 -28.26 -61.74 8.04
C PHE A 19 -26.93 -61.35 8.67
N ALA A 20 -25.94 -62.26 8.69
CA ALA A 20 -24.60 -61.95 9.17
C ALA A 20 -23.92 -60.87 8.31
N GLY A 21 -24.09 -60.92 6.98
CA GLY A 21 -23.59 -59.91 6.06
C GLY A 21 -24.20 -58.53 6.31
N VAL A 22 -25.54 -58.46 6.39
CA VAL A 22 -26.26 -57.21 6.68
C VAL A 22 -25.86 -56.66 8.06
N TYR A 23 -25.76 -57.51 9.07
CA TYR A 23 -25.32 -57.13 10.40
C TYR A 23 -23.89 -56.55 10.40
N LEU A 24 -22.95 -57.18 9.69
CA LEU A 24 -21.59 -56.65 9.56
C LEU A 24 -21.57 -55.30 8.83
N THR A 25 -22.34 -55.14 7.75
CA THR A 25 -22.40 -53.87 7.00
C THR A 25 -22.92 -52.73 7.87
N VAL A 26 -23.98 -52.97 8.65
CA VAL A 26 -24.55 -52.00 9.59
C VAL A 26 -23.54 -51.65 10.68
N GLN A 27 -22.84 -52.64 11.24
CA GLN A 27 -21.80 -52.40 12.25
C GLN A 27 -20.64 -51.57 11.67
N ILE A 28 -20.16 -51.89 10.47
CA ILE A 28 -19.08 -51.13 9.81
C ILE A 28 -19.52 -49.68 9.58
N HIS A 29 -20.72 -49.44 9.04
CA HIS A 29 -21.21 -48.07 8.82
C HIS A 29 -21.40 -47.30 10.14
N PHE A 30 -21.90 -47.96 11.18
CA PHE A 30 -22.06 -47.35 12.50
C PHE A 30 -20.71 -46.96 13.11
N PHE A 31 -19.72 -47.86 13.10
CA PHE A 31 -18.39 -47.59 13.64
C PHE A 31 -17.61 -46.56 12.81
N SER A 32 -17.72 -46.58 11.47
CA SER A 32 -17.14 -45.55 10.62
C SER A 32 -17.75 -44.17 10.90
N GLY A 33 -19.08 -44.08 11.02
CA GLY A 33 -19.75 -42.81 11.36
C GLY A 33 -19.37 -42.29 12.74
N LEU A 34 -19.24 -43.19 13.73
CA LEU A 34 -18.80 -42.85 15.09
C LEU A 34 -17.34 -42.36 15.09
N HIS A 35 -16.46 -43.00 14.31
CA HIS A 35 -15.06 -42.59 14.19
C HIS A 35 -14.92 -41.19 13.60
N THR A 36 -15.65 -40.89 12.52
CA THR A 36 -15.65 -39.55 11.90
C THR A 36 -16.14 -38.46 12.87
N HIS A 37 -17.18 -38.75 13.67
CA HIS A 37 -17.67 -37.78 14.67
C HIS A 37 -16.66 -37.55 15.81
N VAL A 38 -15.92 -38.59 16.21
CA VAL A 38 -14.86 -38.47 17.23
C VAL A 38 -13.69 -37.65 16.71
N GLU A 39 -13.27 -37.85 15.46
CA GLU A 39 -12.23 -37.04 14.81
C GLU A 39 -12.64 -35.57 14.66
N GLU A 40 -13.87 -35.29 14.22
CA GLU A 40 -14.39 -33.92 14.14
C GLU A 40 -14.44 -33.24 15.52
N PHE A 41 -14.84 -33.97 16.55
CA PHE A 41 -14.88 -33.45 17.92
C PHE A 41 -13.47 -33.18 18.48
N GLN A 42 -12.49 -34.02 18.17
CA GLN A 42 -11.10 -33.81 18.54
C GLN A 42 -10.52 -32.57 17.85
N LEU A 43 -10.76 -32.40 16.55
CA LEU A 43 -10.32 -31.22 15.80
C LEU A 43 -10.96 -29.92 16.33
N GLN A 44 -12.25 -29.95 16.69
CA GLN A 44 -12.91 -28.80 17.32
C GLN A 44 -12.36 -28.51 18.71
N SER A 45 -12.08 -29.55 19.51
CA SER A 45 -11.47 -29.40 20.84
C SER A 45 -10.06 -28.81 20.77
N GLU A 46 -9.23 -29.27 19.83
CA GLU A 46 -7.88 -28.72 19.59
C GLU A 46 -7.96 -27.27 19.09
N SER A 47 -8.90 -26.95 18.20
CA SER A 47 -9.16 -25.58 17.75
C SER A 47 -9.58 -24.65 18.89
N LEU A 48 -10.43 -25.12 19.80
CA LEU A 48 -10.86 -24.38 21.00
C LEU A 48 -9.71 -24.20 22.01
N GLN A 49 -8.87 -25.22 22.21
CA GLN A 49 -7.68 -25.12 23.07
C GLN A 49 -6.64 -24.14 22.49
N ASN A 50 -6.40 -24.18 21.18
CA ASN A 50 -5.53 -23.23 20.50
C ASN A 50 -6.09 -21.80 20.53
N SER A 51 -7.41 -21.64 20.37
CA SER A 51 -8.05 -20.33 20.52
C SER A 51 -7.92 -19.81 21.95
N SER A 52 -8.09 -20.68 22.96
CA SER A 52 -7.93 -20.30 24.37
C SER A 52 -6.49 -19.96 24.73
N SER A 53 -5.49 -20.63 24.17
CA SER A 53 -4.07 -20.29 24.39
C SER A 53 -3.71 -18.97 23.72
N HIS A 54 -4.25 -18.70 22.52
CA HIS A 54 -4.08 -17.44 21.82
C HIS A 54 -4.70 -16.26 22.60
N VAL A 55 -5.90 -16.46 23.17
CA VAL A 55 -6.55 -15.45 24.02
C VAL A 55 -5.73 -15.17 25.29
N ARG A 56 -5.13 -16.18 25.92
CA ARG A 56 -4.25 -15.96 27.09
C ARG A 56 -2.98 -15.19 26.70
N ALA A 57 -2.34 -15.55 25.59
CA ALA A 57 -1.18 -14.82 25.09
C ALA A 57 -1.50 -13.34 24.79
N LEU A 58 -2.66 -13.06 24.20
CA LEU A 58 -3.13 -11.69 23.99
C LEU A 58 -3.38 -10.94 25.31
N VAL A 59 -3.93 -11.61 26.33
CA VAL A 59 -4.13 -11.01 27.65
C VAL A 59 -2.78 -10.66 28.29
N ASP A 60 -1.80 -11.56 28.23
CA ASP A 60 -0.46 -11.31 28.77
C ASP A 60 0.24 -10.16 28.03
N GLU A 61 0.14 -10.12 26.69
CA GLU A 61 0.68 -9.03 25.86
C GLU A 61 0.01 -7.68 26.20
N THR A 62 -1.31 -7.66 26.42
CA THR A 62 -2.01 -6.45 26.86
C THR A 62 -1.60 -5.99 28.26
N HIS A 63 -1.26 -6.92 29.15
CA HIS A 63 -0.75 -6.57 30.49
C HIS A 63 0.63 -5.93 30.39
N GLU A 64 1.53 -6.51 29.61
CA GLU A 64 2.89 -5.98 29.39
C GLU A 64 2.85 -4.59 28.71
N LEU A 65 1.98 -4.41 27.71
CA LEU A 65 1.78 -3.11 27.06
C LEU A 65 1.27 -2.05 28.04
N LYS A 66 0.40 -2.43 28.99
CA LYS A 66 -0.13 -1.53 30.01
C LYS A 66 0.94 -1.08 31.00
N GLU A 67 1.84 -1.98 31.41
CA GLU A 67 2.98 -1.63 32.27
C GLU A 67 3.97 -0.70 31.56
N ARG A 68 4.27 -0.97 30.28
CA ARG A 68 5.13 -0.08 29.47
C ARG A 68 4.52 1.30 29.28
N LEU A 69 3.20 1.39 29.07
CA LEU A 69 2.50 2.67 28.96
C LEU A 69 2.61 3.47 30.27
N GLN A 70 2.44 2.83 31.42
CA GLN A 70 2.59 3.48 32.73
C GLN A 70 4.02 3.99 32.97
N ALA A 71 5.04 3.22 32.53
CA ALA A 71 6.43 3.66 32.61
C ALA A 71 6.70 4.91 31.73
N LEU A 72 6.21 4.89 30.49
CA LEU A 72 6.33 6.03 29.57
C LEU A 72 5.59 7.28 30.07
N GLU A 73 4.41 7.11 30.68
CA GLU A 73 3.67 8.22 31.30
C GLU A 73 4.45 8.84 32.47
N ALA A 74 5.13 8.02 33.28
CA ALA A 74 5.99 8.49 34.36
C ALA A 74 7.21 9.26 33.83
N ASP A 75 7.88 8.75 32.80
CA ASP A 75 9.03 9.40 32.16
C ASP A 75 8.63 10.74 31.52
N LEU A 76 7.48 10.79 30.85
CA LEU A 76 6.95 12.03 30.26
C LEU A 76 6.67 13.09 31.33
N GLU A 77 6.19 12.71 32.51
CA GLU A 77 5.95 13.66 33.60
C GLU A 77 7.26 14.17 34.22
N ILE A 78 8.31 13.33 34.26
CA ILE A 78 9.66 13.73 34.67
C ILE A 78 10.21 14.76 33.66
N GLU A 79 10.09 14.50 32.37
CA GLU A 79 10.57 15.40 31.32
C GLU A 79 9.82 16.75 31.34
N LYS A 80 8.48 16.73 31.49
CA LYS A 80 7.67 17.95 31.67
C LYS A 80 8.10 18.77 32.88
N ARG A 81 8.46 18.13 33.99
CA ARG A 81 8.99 18.82 35.18
C ARG A 81 10.37 19.43 34.91
N SER A 82 11.23 18.72 34.18
CA SER A 82 12.54 19.26 33.77
C SER A 82 12.37 20.49 32.88
N HIS A 83 11.50 20.39 31.87
CA HIS A 83 11.24 21.48 30.94
C HIS A 83 10.65 22.71 31.64
N ARG A 84 9.71 22.54 32.59
CA ARG A 84 9.19 23.65 33.41
C ARG A 84 10.30 24.40 34.15
N LYS A 85 11.25 23.67 34.76
CA LYS A 85 12.40 24.29 35.45
C LYS A 85 13.33 25.04 34.51
N ASP A 86 13.54 24.52 33.30
CA ASP A 86 14.36 25.20 32.29
C ASP A 86 13.70 26.48 31.78
N VAL A 87 12.37 26.47 31.59
CA VAL A 87 11.59 27.65 31.23
C VAL A 87 11.65 28.72 32.33
N GLU A 88 11.43 28.33 33.60
CA GLU A 88 11.56 29.25 34.75
C GLU A 88 12.97 29.89 34.81
N ARG A 89 14.03 29.09 34.61
CA ARG A 89 15.41 29.58 34.58
C ARG A 89 15.67 30.55 33.41
N LEU A 90 15.02 30.34 32.27
CA LEU A 90 15.13 31.24 31.10
C LEU A 90 14.36 32.55 31.34
N GLU A 91 13.21 32.49 32.00
CA GLU A 91 12.45 33.69 32.40
C GLU A 91 13.21 34.52 33.45
N GLU A 92 13.84 33.89 34.45
CA GLU A 92 14.70 34.57 35.41
C GLU A 92 15.89 35.27 34.72
N LYS A 93 16.54 34.59 33.76
CA LYS A 93 17.61 35.20 32.95
C LYS A 93 17.10 36.37 32.11
N ARG A 94 15.90 36.26 31.54
CA ARG A 94 15.28 37.33 30.75
C ARG A 94 15.00 38.56 31.61
N ILE A 95 14.45 38.37 32.82
CA ILE A 95 14.18 39.47 33.78
C ILE A 95 15.50 40.14 34.20
N PHE A 96 16.56 39.35 34.44
CA PHE A 96 17.88 39.87 34.79
C PHE A 96 18.50 40.71 33.67
N VAL A 97 18.41 40.27 32.42
CA VAL A 97 18.90 41.02 31.24
C VAL A 97 18.09 42.31 31.02
N GLN A 98 16.78 42.28 31.27
CA GLN A 98 15.90 43.45 31.12
C GLN A 98 16.14 44.50 32.22
N ALA A 99 16.56 44.09 33.42
CA ALA A 99 16.91 44.99 34.53
C ALA A 99 18.29 45.68 34.37
N GLN A 100 19.15 45.22 33.45
CA GLN A 100 20.49 45.78 33.20
C GLN A 100 20.58 46.66 31.94
N SER A 101 19.46 46.90 31.25
CA SER A 101 19.43 47.72 30.03
C SER A 101 19.10 49.19 30.36
N PRO A 102 19.90 50.19 29.94
CA PRO A 102 19.57 51.61 30.14
C PRO A 102 18.46 52.07 29.17
N PRO A 103 17.71 53.14 29.49
CA PRO A 103 16.61 53.59 28.64
C PRO A 103 17.12 54.23 27.36
N SER A 104 16.61 53.78 26.21
CA SER A 104 16.93 54.33 24.89
C SER A 104 16.06 55.54 24.55
N THR A 105 16.71 56.64 24.16
CA THR A 105 16.10 57.78 23.48
C THR A 105 15.93 57.49 21.98
N PRO A 106 14.90 58.06 21.32
CA PRO A 106 14.69 57.88 19.88
C PRO A 106 15.50 58.92 19.10
N ASP A 107 16.27 58.44 18.12
CA ASP A 107 16.56 59.07 16.81
C ASP A 107 17.97 58.73 16.36
N SER A 108 18.09 58.01 15.25
CA SER A 108 18.82 58.47 14.04
C SER A 108 18.83 57.38 12.98
N ALA A 109 18.36 57.76 11.80
CA ALA A 109 18.49 57.03 10.56
C ALA A 109 19.98 56.82 10.20
N GLY A 110 20.33 55.64 9.73
CA GLY A 110 21.69 55.30 9.31
C GLY A 110 21.74 54.09 8.39
N THR A 111 21.63 54.37 7.08
CA THR A 111 22.39 53.75 5.98
C THR A 111 22.67 52.24 6.03
N LEU A 112 21.90 51.48 5.23
CA LEU A 112 22.18 50.10 4.85
C LEU A 112 23.45 50.01 3.99
N LEU A 113 24.53 49.47 4.56
CA LEU A 113 25.67 48.96 3.80
C LEU A 113 25.36 47.54 3.32
N ARG A 114 25.18 47.44 2.00
CA ARG A 114 25.07 46.21 1.23
C ARG A 114 26.48 45.58 1.14
N GLY A 115 26.69 44.46 1.83
CA GLY A 115 27.92 43.68 1.73
C GLY A 115 27.82 42.70 0.56
N ASP A 116 28.53 43.01 -0.52
CA ASP A 116 28.75 42.13 -1.67
C ASP A 116 29.65 40.94 -1.27
N LEU A 117 29.12 39.73 -1.33
CA LEU A 117 29.91 38.49 -1.34
C LEU A 117 30.05 38.00 -2.78
N LYS A 118 31.29 38.07 -3.29
CA LYS A 118 31.69 37.49 -4.58
C LYS A 118 31.64 35.96 -4.53
N PRO A 119 31.21 35.28 -5.61
CA PRO A 119 31.27 33.83 -5.72
C PRO A 119 32.70 33.36 -6.05
N GLY A 120 33.19 32.41 -5.25
CA GLY A 120 34.43 31.68 -5.49
C GLY A 120 34.26 30.68 -6.63
N SER A 121 35.23 30.70 -7.54
CA SER A 121 35.35 29.92 -8.76
C SER A 121 35.63 28.42 -8.50
N GLY A 122 34.97 27.56 -9.27
CA GLY A 122 35.66 26.45 -9.96
C GLY A 122 35.39 25.04 -9.45
N SER A 123 34.26 24.46 -9.85
CA SER A 123 34.22 23.03 -10.22
C SER A 123 33.49 22.92 -11.56
N THR A 124 34.22 22.49 -12.58
CA THR A 124 33.76 22.32 -13.95
C THR A 124 32.78 21.16 -14.03
N ILE A 125 31.49 21.47 -14.12
CA ILE A 125 30.44 20.53 -14.51
C ILE A 125 30.58 20.30 -16.03
N PRO A 126 30.57 19.05 -16.53
CA PRO A 126 30.50 18.79 -17.95
C PRO A 126 29.21 19.36 -18.54
N SER A 127 29.37 20.38 -19.37
CA SER A 127 28.32 20.97 -20.20
C SER A 127 27.78 19.95 -21.21
N SER A 128 26.63 19.31 -20.92
CA SER A 128 25.77 18.71 -21.96
C SER A 128 24.34 18.32 -21.55
N MET A 129 23.71 18.87 -20.51
CA MET A 129 22.31 18.51 -20.17
C MET A 129 21.43 19.75 -19.95
N GLN A 130 20.25 19.75 -20.58
CA GLN A 130 19.30 20.86 -20.66
C GLN A 130 18.13 20.63 -19.68
N PRO A 131 17.37 21.67 -19.28
CA PRO A 131 16.20 21.53 -18.40
C PRO A 131 15.13 20.50 -18.86
N GLY A 132 15.15 20.08 -20.13
CA GLY A 132 14.29 19.02 -20.68
C GLY A 132 14.66 17.60 -20.28
N ASP A 133 15.75 17.39 -19.53
CA ASP A 133 16.24 16.07 -19.13
C ASP A 133 15.65 15.58 -17.79
N ILE A 134 14.86 16.41 -17.09
CA ILE A 134 14.20 16.02 -15.84
C ILE A 134 13.02 15.08 -16.15
N VAL A 135 13.09 13.87 -15.60
CA VAL A 135 12.02 12.88 -15.71
C VAL A 135 10.90 13.21 -14.71
N ALA A 136 11.22 13.36 -13.43
CA ALA A 136 10.25 13.74 -12.41
C ALA A 136 10.95 14.27 -11.17
N ALA A 137 10.38 15.27 -10.50
CA ALA A 137 10.78 15.56 -9.13
C ALA A 137 10.34 14.41 -8.21
N VAL A 138 11.11 14.11 -7.17
CA VAL A 138 10.79 13.10 -6.17
C VAL A 138 10.59 13.80 -4.85
N VAL A 139 9.48 13.55 -4.16
CA VAL A 139 9.22 14.10 -2.84
C VAL A 139 8.95 13.00 -1.83
N VAL A 140 9.65 13.08 -0.68
CA VAL A 140 9.37 12.25 0.50
C VAL A 140 8.51 13.08 1.46
N MET A 141 7.30 12.60 1.71
CA MET A 141 6.36 13.14 2.68
C MET A 141 6.72 12.61 4.07
N THR A 142 7.06 13.51 5.01
CA THR A 142 7.45 13.15 6.38
C THR A 142 6.84 14.11 7.40
N CYS A 143 6.83 13.73 8.67
CA CYS A 143 6.31 14.56 9.76
C CYS A 143 7.24 14.50 10.99
N ASN A 144 7.22 13.37 11.70
CA ASN A 144 7.88 13.23 13.00
C ASN A 144 8.62 11.90 13.24
N ARG A 145 8.82 11.07 12.21
CA ARG A 145 9.49 9.75 12.30
C ARG A 145 10.92 9.79 11.78
N ARG A 146 11.86 10.31 12.59
CA ARG A 146 13.28 10.48 12.21
C ARG A 146 13.90 9.21 11.62
N ASP A 147 13.76 8.08 12.31
CA ASP A 147 14.44 6.84 11.95
C ASP A 147 13.86 6.23 10.66
N TYR A 148 12.56 6.42 10.44
CA TYR A 148 11.89 5.99 9.22
C TYR A 148 12.39 6.82 8.03
N LEU A 149 12.39 8.16 8.16
CA LEU A 149 12.96 9.04 7.14
C LEU A 149 14.41 8.66 6.83
N GLN A 150 15.23 8.40 7.84
CA GLN A 150 16.62 8.04 7.64
C GLN A 150 16.77 6.74 6.82
N ARG A 151 15.98 5.72 7.13
CA ARG A 151 15.96 4.45 6.36
C ARG A 151 15.50 4.66 4.93
N THR A 152 14.42 5.43 4.72
CA THR A 152 13.90 5.77 3.39
C THR A 152 14.93 6.51 2.55
N LEU A 153 15.59 7.54 3.12
CA LEU A 153 16.64 8.29 2.42
C LEU A 153 17.85 7.42 2.07
N GLN A 154 18.28 6.53 2.97
CA GLN A 154 19.35 5.58 2.68
C GLN A 154 18.99 4.69 1.48
N SER A 155 17.74 4.20 1.44
CA SER A 155 17.25 3.43 0.29
C SER A 155 17.28 4.26 -0.98
N ILE A 156 16.75 5.49 -0.96
CA ILE A 156 16.75 6.40 -2.11
C ILE A 156 18.16 6.66 -2.63
N PHE A 157 19.11 7.03 -1.77
CA PHE A 157 20.49 7.31 -2.18
C PHE A 157 21.19 6.09 -2.75
N SER A 158 20.87 4.88 -2.27
CA SER A 158 21.43 3.65 -2.82
C SER A 158 20.96 3.39 -4.26
N ARG A 159 19.74 3.84 -4.61
CA ARG A 159 19.12 3.67 -5.94
C ARG A 159 19.35 4.88 -6.86
N ARG A 160 19.59 6.06 -6.29
CA ARG A 160 19.86 7.34 -6.98
C ARG A 160 21.33 7.73 -6.80
N ASN A 161 22.21 6.90 -7.32
CA ASN A 161 23.64 6.89 -6.98
C ASN A 161 24.57 7.38 -8.11
N SER A 162 24.02 7.96 -9.19
CA SER A 162 24.77 8.54 -10.30
C SER A 162 24.35 9.99 -10.55
N ASP A 163 25.25 10.81 -11.12
CA ASP A 163 24.95 12.21 -11.47
C ASP A 163 23.77 12.32 -12.46
N GLU A 164 23.64 11.35 -13.36
CA GLU A 164 22.52 11.25 -14.29
C GLU A 164 21.19 11.06 -13.55
N LEU A 165 21.11 10.09 -12.64
CA LEU A 165 19.90 9.86 -11.84
C LEU A 165 19.61 11.04 -10.91
N VAL A 166 20.66 11.67 -10.38
CA VAL A 166 20.56 12.87 -9.55
C VAL A 166 19.89 14.02 -10.30
N HIS A 167 20.26 14.19 -11.57
CA HIS A 167 19.74 15.22 -12.47
C HIS A 167 18.31 14.89 -12.94
N LYS A 168 18.07 13.67 -13.43
CA LYS A 168 16.76 13.21 -13.91
C LYS A 168 15.69 13.22 -12.82
N PHE A 169 16.10 13.00 -11.56
CA PHE A 169 15.21 12.89 -10.41
C PHE A 169 15.63 13.81 -9.25
N PRO A 170 15.36 15.13 -9.31
CA PRO A 170 15.61 16.04 -8.20
C PRO A 170 14.83 15.61 -6.96
N LEU A 171 15.52 15.47 -5.81
CA LEU A 171 14.93 14.94 -4.58
C LEU A 171 14.56 16.05 -3.59
N PHE A 172 13.36 15.94 -3.02
CA PHE A 172 12.80 16.81 -2.01
C PHE A 172 12.39 16.02 -0.77
N VAL A 173 12.57 16.62 0.41
CA VAL A 173 11.94 16.16 1.65
C VAL A 173 10.98 17.24 2.09
N SER A 174 9.69 16.92 2.13
CA SER A 174 8.65 17.81 2.63
C SER A 174 8.25 17.38 4.03
N GLN A 175 8.64 18.17 5.04
CA GLN A 175 8.29 17.91 6.42
C GLN A 175 7.04 18.69 6.83
N ASP A 176 6.07 17.99 7.40
CA ASP A 176 4.99 18.61 8.18
C ASP A 176 5.42 18.84 9.64
N GLY A 177 5.14 20.04 10.15
CA GLY A 177 5.45 20.41 11.53
C GLY A 177 6.94 20.71 11.78
N THR A 178 7.34 20.63 13.05
CA THR A 178 8.62 21.20 13.54
C THR A 178 9.55 20.19 14.19
N ASN A 179 9.34 18.88 14.01
CA ASN A 179 10.18 17.85 14.63
C ASN A 179 11.67 18.06 14.28
N PRO A 180 12.54 18.35 15.27
CA PRO A 180 13.94 18.72 15.02
C PRO A 180 14.78 17.54 14.54
N GLY A 181 14.42 16.31 14.89
CA GLY A 181 15.11 15.10 14.43
C GLY A 181 14.94 14.88 12.93
N VAL A 182 13.70 15.00 12.44
CA VAL A 182 13.38 14.93 11.01
C VAL A 182 14.06 16.06 10.23
N LYS A 183 13.97 17.30 10.72
CA LYS A 183 14.66 18.45 10.12
C LYS A 183 16.17 18.23 10.07
N GLY A 184 16.77 17.78 11.17
CA GLY A 184 18.20 17.45 11.25
C GLY A 184 18.61 16.39 10.24
N THR A 185 17.84 15.30 10.10
CA THR A 185 18.09 14.25 9.10
C THR A 185 18.07 14.80 7.67
N ALA A 186 17.11 15.66 7.32
CA ALA A 186 17.06 16.26 5.99
C ALA A 186 18.23 17.24 5.74
N MET A 187 18.50 18.13 6.71
CA MET A 187 19.59 19.13 6.62
C MET A 187 20.98 18.52 6.53
N ASN A 188 21.22 17.40 7.22
CA ASN A 188 22.48 16.67 7.13
C ASN A 188 22.75 16.11 5.72
N ASN A 189 21.72 15.98 4.89
CA ASN A 189 21.79 15.47 3.53
C ASN A 189 21.51 16.54 2.46
N GLN A 190 21.56 17.83 2.82
CA GLN A 190 21.21 18.96 1.92
C GLN A 190 22.05 19.06 0.64
N ALA A 191 23.21 18.41 0.58
CA ALA A 191 24.00 18.31 -0.66
C ALA A 191 23.32 17.42 -1.72
N HIS A 192 22.38 16.56 -1.32
CA HIS A 192 21.73 15.56 -2.18
C HIS A 192 20.22 15.76 -2.33
N LEU A 193 19.62 16.64 -1.53
CA LEU A 193 18.17 16.91 -1.51
C LEU A 193 17.86 18.36 -1.19
N THR A 194 16.66 18.80 -1.55
CA THR A 194 16.07 20.07 -1.10
C THR A 194 15.06 19.82 0.02
N TYR A 195 15.18 20.57 1.11
CA TYR A 195 14.24 20.49 2.23
C TYR A 195 13.14 21.55 2.10
N MET A 196 11.91 21.14 2.36
CA MET A 196 10.71 21.98 2.40
C MET A 196 10.00 21.74 3.73
N GLN A 197 9.36 22.78 4.28
CA GLN A 197 8.67 22.70 5.56
C GLN A 197 7.27 23.30 5.46
N HIS A 198 6.28 22.46 5.71
CA HIS A 198 4.90 22.85 5.91
C HIS A 198 4.65 23.13 7.39
N LEU A 199 4.05 24.29 7.69
CA LEU A 199 3.65 24.66 9.04
C LEU A 199 2.14 24.86 9.09
N GLU A 200 1.49 24.09 9.96
CA GLU A 200 0.07 24.25 10.26
C GLU A 200 -0.19 25.66 10.79
N THR A 201 -0.97 26.46 10.05
CA THR A 201 -1.41 27.80 10.47
C THR A 201 -2.62 27.73 11.39
N GLU A 202 -3.52 26.78 11.13
CA GLU A 202 -4.71 26.50 11.94
C GLU A 202 -5.01 25.01 11.97
N VAL A 203 -5.59 24.53 13.08
CA VAL A 203 -5.98 23.12 13.21
C VAL A 203 -7.10 22.81 12.21
N PRO A 204 -6.96 21.79 11.35
CA PRO A 204 -7.96 21.46 10.36
C PRO A 204 -9.32 21.16 10.98
N LYS A 205 -10.37 21.78 10.43
CA LYS A 205 -11.75 21.51 10.83
C LYS A 205 -12.24 20.22 10.16
N MET A 206 -12.47 19.20 10.99
CA MET A 206 -13.07 17.94 10.56
C MET A 206 -14.56 18.10 10.23
N ASP A 207 -15.05 17.31 9.27
CA ASP A 207 -16.47 17.30 8.89
C ASP A 207 -17.35 16.60 9.95
N SER A 208 -16.76 15.72 10.76
CA SER A 208 -17.43 15.03 11.87
C SER A 208 -16.50 14.86 13.08
N PRO A 209 -17.01 14.96 14.33
CA PRO A 209 -16.22 14.70 15.54
C PRO A 209 -15.67 13.27 15.68
N LYS A 210 -16.18 12.32 14.88
CA LYS A 210 -15.73 10.91 14.90
C LYS A 210 -14.50 10.64 14.02
N GLU A 211 -14.14 11.60 13.18
CA GLU A 211 -13.02 11.46 12.26
C GLU A 211 -11.69 11.78 12.95
N ASN A 212 -10.59 11.39 12.31
CA ASN A 212 -9.26 11.59 12.85
C ASN A 212 -8.57 12.76 12.13
N VAL A 213 -8.26 13.81 12.89
CA VAL A 213 -7.61 15.05 12.42
C VAL A 213 -6.27 14.79 11.72
N ALA A 214 -5.59 13.68 12.02
CA ALA A 214 -4.35 13.30 11.35
C ALA A 214 -4.56 13.16 9.84
N TYR A 215 -5.69 12.59 9.38
CA TYR A 215 -5.98 12.46 7.94
C TYR A 215 -6.23 13.80 7.25
N TYR A 216 -6.69 14.80 8.00
CA TYR A 216 -6.86 16.16 7.49
C TYR A 216 -5.53 16.88 7.37
N ARG A 217 -4.65 16.74 8.38
CA ARG A 217 -3.28 17.24 8.33
C ARG A 217 -2.49 16.66 7.16
N ILE A 218 -2.61 15.34 6.96
CA ILE A 218 -2.00 14.65 5.82
C ILE A 218 -2.51 15.24 4.50
N ALA A 219 -3.83 15.39 4.33
CA ALA A 219 -4.37 15.97 3.09
C ALA A 219 -3.88 17.41 2.84
N ASN A 220 -3.80 18.25 3.88
CA ASN A 220 -3.28 19.61 3.77
C ASN A 220 -1.79 19.62 3.40
N HIS A 221 -0.98 18.77 4.04
CA HIS A 221 0.45 18.66 3.75
C HIS A 221 0.72 18.19 2.31
N TYR A 222 -0.03 17.19 1.83
CA TYR A 222 0.03 16.75 0.43
C TYR A 222 -0.31 17.89 -0.52
N LYS A 223 -1.39 18.63 -0.25
CA LYS A 223 -1.76 19.78 -1.09
C LYS A 223 -0.66 20.82 -1.15
N TRP A 224 -0.13 21.22 0.00
CA TRP A 224 0.93 22.22 0.06
C TRP A 224 2.17 21.75 -0.69
N ALA A 225 2.66 20.54 -0.42
CA ALA A 225 3.87 20.02 -1.06
C ALA A 225 3.72 19.87 -2.58
N LEU A 226 2.54 19.46 -3.07
CA LEU A 226 2.28 19.33 -4.49
C LEU A 226 2.10 20.70 -5.17
N ASP A 227 1.49 21.68 -4.52
CA ASP A 227 1.45 23.05 -5.02
C ASP A 227 2.87 23.65 -5.12
N GLU A 228 3.73 23.45 -4.11
CA GLU A 228 5.14 23.88 -4.17
C GLU A 228 5.91 23.28 -5.36
N LEU A 229 5.66 22.01 -5.70
CA LEU A 229 6.38 21.33 -6.78
C LEU A 229 5.81 21.62 -8.17
N PHE A 230 4.48 21.63 -8.30
CA PHE A 230 3.82 21.79 -9.60
C PHE A 230 3.53 23.25 -9.98
N VAL A 231 3.26 24.11 -9.00
CA VAL A 231 2.90 25.52 -9.23
C VAL A 231 4.14 26.39 -9.11
N GLU A 232 4.82 26.36 -7.96
CA GLU A 232 5.94 27.27 -7.71
C GLU A 232 7.23 26.86 -8.44
N ARG A 233 7.46 25.55 -8.60
CA ARG A 233 8.67 25.00 -9.25
C ARG A 233 8.44 24.46 -10.66
N GLU A 234 7.18 24.42 -11.10
CA GLU A 234 6.77 24.05 -12.47
C GLU A 234 7.31 22.70 -12.95
N TYR A 235 7.45 21.71 -12.05
CA TYR A 235 7.79 20.35 -12.47
C TYR A 235 6.65 19.74 -13.28
N GLU A 236 6.96 19.06 -14.39
CA GLU A 236 5.95 18.41 -15.23
C GLU A 236 5.39 17.12 -14.61
N ARG A 237 6.22 16.43 -13.81
CA ARG A 237 5.90 15.17 -13.15
C ARG A 237 6.50 15.15 -11.75
N VAL A 238 5.76 14.58 -10.81
CA VAL A 238 6.22 14.36 -9.43
C VAL A 238 5.98 12.91 -9.04
N ILE A 239 7.00 12.26 -8.48
CA ILE A 239 6.95 10.97 -7.79
C ILE A 239 6.81 11.25 -6.28
N ILE A 240 5.79 10.69 -5.64
CA ILE A 240 5.50 10.87 -4.22
C ILE A 240 5.82 9.58 -3.47
N LEU A 241 6.66 9.71 -2.45
CA LEU A 241 7.02 8.68 -1.48
C LEU A 241 6.61 9.11 -0.08
N GLU A 242 6.30 8.16 0.79
CA GLU A 242 6.16 8.40 2.23
C GLU A 242 7.47 8.04 2.95
N ASP A 243 7.67 8.53 4.17
CA ASP A 243 8.92 8.33 4.91
C ASP A 243 9.11 6.91 5.46
N ASP A 244 8.22 5.96 5.15
CA ASP A 244 8.28 4.55 5.56
C ASP A 244 8.42 3.56 4.39
N MET A 245 9.16 3.95 3.35
CA MET A 245 9.33 3.16 2.12
C MET A 245 10.78 2.82 1.78
N GLU A 246 11.01 1.58 1.35
CA GLU A 246 12.25 1.15 0.69
C GLU A 246 12.02 0.95 -0.81
N LEU A 247 13.01 1.30 -1.63
CA LEU A 247 12.95 1.24 -3.08
C LEU A 247 13.60 -0.04 -3.64
N ALA A 248 12.94 -0.62 -4.64
CA ALA A 248 13.51 -1.66 -5.48
C ALA A 248 14.74 -1.18 -6.27
N VAL A 249 15.53 -2.14 -6.75
CA VAL A 249 16.78 -1.89 -7.49
C VAL A 249 16.56 -1.06 -8.76
N ASP A 250 15.44 -1.28 -9.44
CA ASP A 250 15.08 -0.68 -10.73
C ASP A 250 14.02 0.44 -10.61
N PHE A 251 13.82 1.01 -9.41
CA PHE A 251 12.73 1.95 -9.12
C PHE A 251 12.73 3.17 -10.08
N PHE A 252 13.88 3.79 -10.30
CA PHE A 252 13.98 4.98 -11.13
C PHE A 252 13.81 4.65 -12.62
N GLN A 253 14.38 3.54 -13.07
CA GLN A 253 14.24 3.05 -14.44
C GLN A 253 12.78 2.70 -14.76
N TYR A 254 12.06 2.12 -13.80
CA TYR A 254 10.62 1.85 -13.92
C TYR A 254 9.81 3.13 -14.17
N PHE A 255 10.03 4.16 -13.35
CA PHE A 255 9.34 5.45 -13.52
C PHE A 255 9.79 6.19 -14.78
N GLU A 256 11.07 6.13 -15.15
CA GLU A 256 11.58 6.71 -16.39
C GLU A 256 10.93 6.10 -17.62
N ALA A 257 10.85 4.77 -17.70
CA ALA A 257 10.29 4.09 -18.86
C ALA A 257 8.76 4.27 -19.00
N THR A 258 8.05 4.44 -17.89
CA THR A 258 6.58 4.61 -17.89
C THR A 258 6.13 6.08 -17.98
N ALA A 259 7.04 7.02 -17.77
CA ALA A 259 6.77 8.44 -17.81
C ALA A 259 6.21 8.96 -19.16
N PRO A 260 6.72 8.52 -20.33
CA PRO A 260 6.15 8.90 -21.62
C PRO A 260 4.70 8.43 -21.79
N LEU A 261 4.35 7.23 -21.30
CA LEU A 261 2.97 6.73 -21.32
C LEU A 261 2.06 7.60 -20.47
N LEU A 262 2.48 7.95 -19.25
CA LEU A 262 1.71 8.79 -18.35
C LEU A 262 1.45 10.19 -18.94
N THR A 263 2.41 10.72 -19.71
CA THR A 263 2.29 12.04 -20.35
C THR A 263 1.39 12.00 -21.59
N SER A 264 1.45 10.93 -22.37
CA SER A 264 0.77 10.84 -23.67
C SER A 264 -0.63 10.22 -23.62
N ASP A 265 -0.94 9.38 -22.63
CA ASP A 265 -2.23 8.71 -22.49
C ASP A 265 -3.11 9.42 -21.44
N PRO A 266 -4.10 10.24 -21.85
CA PRO A 266 -4.97 10.97 -20.92
C PRO A 266 -5.93 10.06 -20.14
N SER A 267 -6.01 8.78 -20.48
CA SER A 267 -6.76 7.79 -19.70
C SER A 267 -5.96 7.30 -18.48
N LEU A 268 -4.71 7.71 -18.29
CA LEU A 268 -3.94 7.45 -17.09
C LEU A 268 -4.12 8.57 -16.05
N LEU A 269 -4.31 8.18 -14.80
CA LEU A 269 -4.27 9.02 -13.61
C LEU A 269 -2.86 9.03 -13.01
N CYS A 270 -2.19 7.87 -12.98
CA CYS A 270 -0.90 7.72 -12.32
C CYS A 270 -0.09 6.54 -12.83
N VAL A 271 1.18 6.48 -12.42
CA VAL A 271 1.97 5.24 -12.38
C VAL A 271 2.25 4.97 -10.91
N SER A 272 2.03 3.76 -10.41
CA SER A 272 2.29 3.37 -9.03
C SER A 272 3.29 2.22 -8.99
N SER A 273 4.23 2.26 -8.04
CA SER A 273 5.15 1.16 -7.76
C SER A 273 4.50 0.02 -6.97
N TRP A 274 3.21 0.11 -6.64
CA TRP A 274 2.55 -0.78 -5.70
C TRP A 274 1.54 -1.72 -6.37
N ASN A 275 1.58 -2.98 -5.96
CA ASN A 275 0.53 -3.97 -6.20
C ASN A 275 -0.11 -4.33 -4.86
N ASP A 276 -1.39 -4.02 -4.66
CA ASP A 276 -2.12 -4.38 -3.45
C ASP A 276 -2.03 -5.88 -3.14
N ASN A 277 -2.05 -6.74 -4.16
CA ASN A 277 -1.90 -8.19 -4.03
C ASN A 277 -0.46 -8.65 -4.34
N GLY A 278 0.52 -7.82 -3.96
CA GLY A 278 1.94 -7.99 -4.27
C GLY A 278 2.70 -8.94 -3.33
N GLN A 279 2.00 -9.76 -2.53
CA GLN A 279 2.66 -10.68 -1.61
C GLN A 279 3.42 -11.77 -2.38
N GLU A 280 4.51 -12.27 -1.81
CA GLU A 280 5.44 -13.20 -2.48
C GLU A 280 4.75 -14.39 -3.15
N GLN A 281 3.74 -14.98 -2.51
CA GLN A 281 3.01 -16.12 -3.06
C GLN A 281 2.09 -15.77 -4.26
N PHE A 282 1.83 -14.49 -4.51
CA PHE A 282 0.87 -13.99 -5.51
C PHE A 282 1.52 -13.32 -6.72
N VAL A 283 2.86 -13.29 -6.77
CA VAL A 283 3.61 -12.60 -7.83
C VAL A 283 4.78 -13.45 -8.29
N ASN A 284 5.17 -13.30 -9.55
CA ASN A 284 6.35 -13.98 -10.07
C ASN A 284 7.16 -13.12 -11.06
N SER A 285 6.51 -12.34 -11.92
CA SER A 285 7.22 -11.62 -12.98
C SER A 285 7.69 -10.23 -12.55
N ALA A 286 9.00 -9.98 -12.58
CA ALA A 286 9.53 -8.64 -12.37
C ALA A 286 9.09 -7.68 -13.50
N THR A 287 8.87 -8.15 -14.72
CA THR A 287 8.66 -7.30 -15.90
C THR A 287 7.20 -7.05 -16.27
N ALA A 288 6.25 -7.78 -15.67
CA ALA A 288 4.84 -7.64 -15.98
C ALA A 288 4.25 -6.37 -15.37
N LEU A 289 3.60 -5.55 -16.20
CA LEU A 289 2.86 -4.36 -15.80
C LEU A 289 1.38 -4.51 -16.16
N PHE A 290 0.53 -3.83 -15.40
CA PHE A 290 -0.91 -3.86 -15.54
C PHE A 290 -1.47 -2.45 -15.48
N ARG A 291 -2.64 -2.24 -16.09
CA ARG A 291 -3.48 -1.10 -15.79
C ARG A 291 -4.42 -1.48 -14.64
N SER A 292 -4.77 -0.53 -13.79
CA SER A 292 -5.64 -0.71 -12.64
C SER A 292 -6.61 0.45 -12.54
N ASP A 293 -7.87 0.15 -12.30
CA ASP A 293 -8.91 1.12 -11.97
C ASP A 293 -8.85 1.58 -10.52
N PHE A 294 -8.23 0.76 -9.67
CA PHE A 294 -7.96 1.13 -8.30
C PHE A 294 -6.71 2.02 -8.26
N PHE A 295 -6.79 3.19 -7.60
CA PHE A 295 -5.63 4.04 -7.30
C PHE A 295 -4.85 3.44 -6.11
N PRO A 296 -3.64 2.88 -6.34
CA PRO A 296 -2.92 2.17 -5.27
C PRO A 296 -2.17 3.12 -4.33
N GLY A 297 -1.64 4.23 -4.85
CA GLY A 297 -0.72 5.11 -4.12
C GLY A 297 0.66 4.48 -3.93
N LEU A 298 1.22 4.59 -2.72
CA LEU A 298 2.43 3.91 -2.23
C LEU A 298 3.64 3.92 -3.18
N GLY A 299 4.20 5.11 -3.41
CA GLY A 299 5.19 5.36 -4.46
C GLY A 299 4.49 5.52 -5.79
N TRP A 300 4.18 6.76 -6.16
CA TRP A 300 3.36 7.01 -7.34
C TRP A 300 3.71 8.33 -8.02
N MET A 301 3.57 8.35 -9.34
CA MET A 301 3.86 9.48 -10.20
C MET A 301 2.57 10.02 -10.83
N LEU A 302 2.41 11.33 -10.83
CA LEU A 302 1.36 12.06 -11.56
C LEU A 302 1.95 13.22 -12.35
N THR A 303 1.16 13.75 -13.29
CA THR A 303 1.51 14.91 -14.12
C THR A 303 1.00 16.21 -13.53
N ARG A 304 1.61 17.33 -13.94
CA ARG A 304 1.18 18.70 -13.63
C ARG A 304 -0.27 18.92 -14.04
N ASP A 305 -0.64 18.56 -15.26
CA ASP A 305 -2.02 18.71 -15.76
C ASP A 305 -3.04 17.98 -14.86
N THR A 306 -2.69 16.77 -14.41
CA THR A 306 -3.53 16.01 -13.48
C THR A 306 -3.66 16.76 -12.14
N TRP A 307 -2.54 17.25 -11.60
CA TRP A 307 -2.56 18.03 -10.36
C TRP A 307 -3.39 19.31 -10.47
N MET A 308 -3.25 20.06 -11.56
CA MET A 308 -4.00 21.30 -11.79
C MET A 308 -5.51 21.07 -11.78
N GLY A 309 -5.99 19.90 -12.23
CA GLY A 309 -7.39 19.52 -12.09
C GLY A 309 -7.80 19.08 -10.68
N LEU A 310 -6.94 18.33 -9.98
CA LEU A 310 -7.23 17.79 -8.65
C LEU A 310 -7.18 18.88 -7.55
N ARG A 311 -6.24 19.83 -7.65
CA ARG A 311 -6.00 20.86 -6.63
C ARG A 311 -7.19 21.76 -6.36
N GLU A 312 -8.02 22.00 -7.38
CA GLU A 312 -9.22 22.86 -7.31
C GLU A 312 -10.36 22.23 -6.50
N ILE A 313 -10.36 20.90 -6.39
CA ILE A 313 -11.38 20.12 -5.69
C ILE A 313 -10.78 19.22 -4.60
N TRP A 314 -9.55 19.54 -4.16
CA TRP A 314 -8.81 18.72 -3.20
C TRP A 314 -9.60 18.58 -1.89
N PRO A 315 -9.65 17.37 -1.30
CA PRO A 315 -10.47 17.12 -0.12
C PRO A 315 -9.80 17.67 1.13
N LYS A 316 -10.60 17.88 2.18
CA LYS A 316 -10.08 18.31 3.48
C LYS A 316 -9.30 17.21 4.22
N GLY A 317 -9.61 15.94 3.95
CA GLY A 317 -9.03 14.77 4.60
C GLY A 317 -9.23 13.51 3.73
N TYR A 318 -8.60 12.39 4.12
CA TYR A 318 -8.76 11.09 3.44
C TYR A 318 -8.49 11.16 1.93
N TRP A 319 -7.39 11.81 1.56
CA TRP A 319 -7.08 12.18 0.18
C TRP A 319 -6.98 10.98 -0.77
N ASP A 320 -6.47 9.85 -0.30
CA ASP A 320 -6.25 8.64 -1.10
C ASP A 320 -7.58 7.91 -1.38
N ASP A 321 -8.45 7.79 -0.36
CA ASP A 321 -9.81 7.29 -0.54
C ASP A 321 -10.65 8.22 -1.43
N TRP A 322 -10.46 9.54 -1.31
CA TRP A 322 -11.07 10.51 -2.22
C TRP A 322 -10.60 10.34 -3.67
N MET A 323 -9.30 10.11 -3.91
CA MET A 323 -8.76 9.83 -5.26
C MET A 323 -9.38 8.58 -5.90
N ARG A 324 -9.83 7.62 -5.09
CA ARG A 324 -10.45 6.37 -5.54
C ARG A 324 -11.92 6.54 -5.98
N LEU A 325 -12.56 7.65 -5.61
CA LEU A 325 -13.95 7.91 -5.98
C LEU A 325 -14.11 8.05 -7.51
N ARG A 326 -15.15 7.45 -8.08
CA ARG A 326 -15.43 7.42 -9.53
C ARG A 326 -15.49 8.81 -10.14
N HIS A 327 -16.09 9.78 -9.44
CA HIS A 327 -16.24 11.14 -9.95
C HIS A 327 -14.91 11.94 -9.93
N VAL A 328 -13.93 11.52 -9.12
CA VAL A 328 -12.57 12.08 -9.07
C VAL A 328 -11.68 11.38 -10.09
N ARG A 329 -11.67 10.05 -10.09
CA ARG A 329 -10.90 9.24 -11.03
C ARG A 329 -11.36 9.42 -12.48
N ARG A 330 -12.66 9.60 -12.72
CA ARG A 330 -13.29 9.84 -14.04
C ARG A 330 -12.91 8.78 -15.08
N GLY A 331 -12.91 7.51 -14.67
CA GLY A 331 -12.57 6.38 -15.53
C GLY A 331 -11.07 6.23 -15.86
N ARG A 332 -10.21 7.14 -15.40
CA ARG A 332 -8.76 7.03 -15.57
C ARG A 332 -8.17 5.89 -14.74
N GLN A 333 -6.99 5.42 -15.13
CA GLN A 333 -6.38 4.20 -14.61
C GLN A 333 -4.95 4.47 -14.15
N CYS A 334 -4.39 3.60 -13.34
CA CYS A 334 -2.96 3.66 -13.03
C CYS A 334 -2.23 2.47 -13.65
N ILE A 335 -1.00 2.70 -14.10
CA ILE A 335 -0.06 1.59 -14.34
C ILE A 335 0.44 1.10 -12.98
N ARG A 336 0.51 -0.21 -12.79
CA ARG A 336 1.09 -0.86 -11.61
C ARG A 336 1.86 -2.13 -11.99
N PRO A 337 2.93 -2.51 -11.26
CA PRO A 337 3.69 -3.71 -11.57
C PRO A 337 3.03 -5.00 -11.02
N GLU A 338 3.50 -6.17 -11.44
CA GLU A 338 3.20 -7.42 -10.74
C GLU A 338 3.94 -7.48 -9.41
N VAL A 339 5.27 -7.33 -9.44
CA VAL A 339 6.13 -7.27 -8.23
C VAL A 339 6.35 -5.81 -7.85
N CYS A 340 6.16 -5.45 -6.58
CA CYS A 340 6.23 -4.05 -6.15
C CYS A 340 7.63 -3.44 -6.33
N ARG A 341 7.70 -2.15 -6.64
CA ARG A 341 8.94 -1.36 -6.63
C ARG A 341 9.16 -0.57 -5.34
N THR A 342 8.22 -0.67 -4.40
CA THR A 342 8.35 -0.17 -3.04
C THR A 342 8.00 -1.26 -2.03
N PHE A 343 8.64 -1.21 -0.88
CA PHE A 343 8.24 -1.93 0.33
C PHE A 343 7.87 -0.93 1.41
N ASN A 344 6.69 -1.06 2.02
CA ASN A 344 6.30 -0.23 3.16
C ASN A 344 6.68 -0.95 4.46
N PHE A 345 7.54 -0.32 5.27
CA PHE A 345 7.98 -0.86 6.56
C PHE A 345 7.33 -0.15 7.77
N GLY A 346 6.35 0.72 7.52
CA GLY A 346 5.70 1.55 8.53
C GLY A 346 4.66 0.80 9.36
N GLU A 347 5.11 0.02 10.34
CA GLU A 347 4.21 -0.66 11.29
C GLU A 347 3.46 0.34 12.19
N GLN A 348 4.11 1.45 12.55
CA GLN A 348 3.53 2.51 13.38
C GLN A 348 3.25 3.76 12.53
N GLY A 349 1.98 4.18 12.49
CA GLY A 349 1.52 5.35 11.75
C GLY A 349 0.09 5.73 12.12
N SER A 350 -0.49 6.70 11.39
CA SER A 350 -1.83 7.26 11.67
C SER A 350 -2.96 6.23 11.64
N SER A 351 -2.77 5.10 10.95
CA SER A 351 -3.71 3.98 10.86
C SER A 351 -3.54 2.92 11.97
N HIS A 352 -2.62 3.13 12.92
CA HIS A 352 -2.31 2.17 14.00
C HIS A 352 -1.90 0.77 13.50
N GLY A 353 -1.24 0.69 12.33
CA GLY A 353 -0.76 -0.57 11.76
C GLY A 353 -1.87 -1.48 11.20
N TYR A 354 -3.09 -0.95 11.02
CA TYR A 354 -4.19 -1.69 10.39
C TYR A 354 -3.73 -2.22 9.02
N PHE A 355 -4.04 -3.49 8.72
CA PHE A 355 -3.57 -4.24 7.55
C PHE A 355 -2.06 -4.54 7.43
N PHE A 356 -1.18 -3.95 8.25
CA PHE A 356 0.27 -4.13 8.09
C PHE A 356 0.68 -5.61 8.20
N LYS A 357 0.39 -6.25 9.34
CA LYS A 357 0.75 -7.66 9.57
C LYS A 357 0.05 -8.63 8.62
N GLN A 358 -1.19 -8.32 8.23
CA GLN A 358 -1.99 -9.20 7.39
C GLN A 358 -1.54 -9.14 5.92
N TYR A 359 -1.25 -7.94 5.41
CA TYR A 359 -1.06 -7.71 3.98
C TYR A 359 0.28 -7.08 3.63
N LEU A 360 0.67 -5.97 4.29
CA LEU A 360 1.82 -5.16 3.85
C LEU A 360 3.17 -5.81 4.16
N ALA A 361 3.31 -6.45 5.33
CA ALA A 361 4.55 -7.06 5.78
C ALA A 361 5.05 -8.20 4.89
N LYS A 362 4.17 -8.76 4.04
CA LYS A 362 4.46 -9.89 3.14
C LYS A 362 4.65 -9.46 1.68
N ILE A 363 4.60 -8.16 1.40
CA ILE A 363 4.76 -7.64 0.04
C ILE A 363 6.18 -7.92 -0.45
N LYS A 364 6.27 -8.50 -1.64
CA LYS A 364 7.54 -8.75 -2.32
C LYS A 364 7.97 -7.48 -3.03
N VAL A 365 9.13 -6.96 -2.66
CA VAL A 365 9.84 -5.92 -3.40
C VAL A 365 10.77 -6.53 -4.44
N ASN A 366 10.81 -5.93 -5.62
CA ASN A 366 11.67 -6.39 -6.69
C ASN A 366 13.15 -6.22 -6.34
N GLN A 367 13.94 -7.25 -6.62
CA GLN A 367 15.40 -7.27 -6.46
C GLN A 367 16.13 -7.52 -7.79
N GLU A 368 15.40 -7.65 -8.90
CA GLU A 368 15.93 -7.95 -10.22
C GLU A 368 16.07 -6.65 -11.04
N GLU A 369 17.23 -6.42 -11.65
CA GLU A 369 17.42 -5.30 -12.57
C GLU A 369 16.68 -5.56 -13.88
N VAL A 370 15.67 -4.74 -14.17
CA VAL A 370 14.88 -4.83 -15.40
C VAL A 370 15.35 -3.77 -16.40
N GLN A 371 15.72 -4.21 -17.61
CA GLN A 371 16.11 -3.31 -18.72
C GLN A 371 14.86 -2.70 -19.37
N TRP A 372 14.17 -1.83 -18.64
CA TRP A 372 12.90 -1.24 -19.09
C TRP A 372 13.00 -0.45 -20.41
N ASN A 373 14.15 0.15 -20.67
CA ASN A 373 14.47 0.86 -21.91
C ASN A 373 14.52 -0.04 -23.16
N GLU A 374 14.72 -1.34 -22.98
CA GLU A 374 14.71 -2.33 -24.07
C GLU A 374 13.32 -2.94 -24.30
N MET A 375 12.36 -2.66 -23.41
CA MET A 375 11.02 -3.21 -23.46
C MET A 375 10.06 -2.32 -24.25
N ASP A 376 9.22 -2.94 -25.07
CA ASP A 376 8.08 -2.24 -25.68
C ASP A 376 6.91 -2.18 -24.71
N LEU A 377 6.67 -1.00 -24.14
CA LEU A 377 5.57 -0.77 -23.19
C LEU A 377 4.27 -0.30 -23.85
N ARG A 378 4.19 -0.22 -25.19
CA ARG A 378 2.97 0.22 -25.92
C ARG A 378 1.76 -0.68 -25.69
N TYR A 379 1.97 -1.92 -25.24
CA TYR A 379 0.86 -2.78 -24.82
C TYR A 379 0.05 -2.21 -23.63
N LEU A 380 0.58 -1.23 -22.91
CA LEU A 380 -0.10 -0.51 -21.83
C LEU A 380 -0.94 0.68 -22.31
N GLU A 381 -0.88 1.04 -23.59
CA GLU A 381 -1.79 2.04 -24.16
C GLU A 381 -3.24 1.55 -24.05
N ALA A 382 -4.18 2.46 -23.75
CA ALA A 382 -5.54 2.09 -23.32
C ALA A 382 -6.25 1.06 -24.22
N GLU A 383 -6.24 1.26 -25.54
CA GLU A 383 -6.91 0.37 -26.49
C GLU A 383 -6.17 -0.97 -26.64
N ALA A 384 -4.84 -0.92 -26.80
CA ALA A 384 -4.00 -2.11 -26.91
C ALA A 384 -4.14 -3.00 -25.67
N TYR A 385 -4.06 -2.39 -24.48
CA TYR A 385 -4.20 -3.09 -23.21
C TYR A 385 -5.59 -3.69 -23.06
N ALA A 386 -6.65 -2.93 -23.32
CA ALA A 386 -8.03 -3.43 -23.20
C ALA A 386 -8.25 -4.67 -24.08
N LYS A 387 -7.82 -4.61 -25.34
CA LYS A 387 -7.95 -5.70 -26.31
C LYS A 387 -7.15 -6.93 -25.89
N GLN A 388 -5.87 -6.75 -25.54
CA GLN A 388 -5.01 -7.85 -25.14
C GLN A 388 -5.46 -8.49 -23.83
N PHE A 389 -5.81 -7.68 -22.83
CA PHE A 389 -6.29 -8.15 -21.54
C PHE A 389 -7.59 -8.95 -21.69
N GLN A 390 -8.55 -8.44 -22.47
CA GLN A 390 -9.80 -9.17 -22.76
C GLN A 390 -9.52 -10.51 -23.44
N ALA A 391 -8.68 -10.55 -24.47
CA ALA A 391 -8.32 -11.79 -25.16
C ALA A 391 -7.67 -12.80 -24.19
N THR A 392 -6.79 -12.32 -23.31
CA THR A 392 -6.13 -13.16 -22.29
C THR A 392 -7.15 -13.76 -21.31
N VAL A 393 -8.08 -12.94 -20.80
CA VAL A 393 -9.14 -13.40 -19.88
C VAL A 393 -10.10 -14.36 -20.60
N GLN A 394 -10.44 -14.12 -21.87
CA GLN A 394 -11.31 -15.01 -22.64
C GLN A 394 -10.64 -16.39 -22.86
N GLN A 395 -9.34 -16.42 -23.14
CA GLN A 395 -8.57 -17.66 -23.33
C GLN A 395 -8.31 -18.43 -22.03
N ALA A 396 -8.37 -17.77 -20.87
CA ALA A 396 -8.17 -18.44 -19.57
C ALA A 396 -9.22 -19.54 -19.32
N GLN A 397 -8.77 -20.64 -18.72
CA GLN A 397 -9.58 -21.81 -18.43
C GLN A 397 -10.59 -21.51 -17.31
N PRO A 398 -11.90 -21.74 -17.51
CA PRO A 398 -12.89 -21.51 -16.48
C PRO A 398 -12.78 -22.56 -15.36
N ALA A 399 -12.59 -22.10 -14.12
CA ALA A 399 -12.68 -22.95 -12.94
C ALA A 399 -14.16 -23.05 -12.49
N PRO A 400 -14.71 -24.26 -12.28
CA PRO A 400 -16.10 -24.42 -11.86
C PRO A 400 -16.35 -23.96 -10.41
N ASN A 401 -15.30 -23.97 -9.58
CA ASN A 401 -15.32 -23.50 -8.21
C ASN A 401 -13.89 -23.28 -7.72
N LEU A 402 -13.77 -22.67 -6.54
CA LEU A 402 -12.49 -22.38 -5.90
C LEU A 402 -11.59 -23.63 -5.71
N ASN A 403 -12.17 -24.77 -5.33
CA ASN A 403 -11.39 -25.98 -5.03
C ASN A 403 -10.70 -26.53 -6.29
N ALA A 404 -11.32 -26.36 -7.46
CA ALA A 404 -10.72 -26.79 -8.72
C ALA A 404 -9.43 -26.03 -9.06
N VAL A 405 -9.31 -24.77 -8.64
CA VAL A 405 -8.18 -23.88 -9.00
C VAL A 405 -6.83 -24.46 -8.55
N HIS A 406 -6.78 -25.14 -7.41
CA HIS A 406 -5.54 -25.73 -6.89
C HIS A 406 -4.96 -26.84 -7.78
N SER A 407 -5.79 -27.47 -8.61
CA SER A 407 -5.39 -28.54 -9.52
C SER A 407 -5.14 -28.08 -10.96
N MET A 408 -5.43 -26.82 -11.27
CA MET A 408 -5.30 -26.26 -12.61
C MET A 408 -3.91 -25.64 -12.83
N GLN A 409 -3.49 -25.57 -14.09
CA GLN A 409 -2.23 -24.97 -14.51
C GLN A 409 -2.49 -23.90 -15.58
N GLY A 410 -1.57 -22.94 -15.70
CA GLY A 410 -1.67 -21.85 -16.66
C GLY A 410 -2.63 -20.76 -16.22
N ASP A 411 -3.36 -20.19 -17.18
CA ASP A 411 -4.30 -19.11 -16.95
C ASP A 411 -5.68 -19.66 -16.59
N VAL A 412 -6.19 -19.26 -15.43
CA VAL A 412 -7.47 -19.72 -14.88
C VAL A 412 -8.35 -18.53 -14.58
N LYS A 413 -9.62 -18.59 -14.96
CA LYS A 413 -10.62 -17.60 -14.57
C LYS A 413 -11.65 -18.19 -13.63
N LEU A 414 -11.96 -17.46 -12.56
CA LEU A 414 -12.98 -17.80 -11.57
C LEU A 414 -13.98 -16.65 -11.49
N PHE A 415 -15.26 -16.95 -11.63
CA PHE A 415 -16.31 -15.95 -11.62
C PHE A 415 -16.77 -15.61 -10.20
N TYR A 416 -17.08 -14.34 -9.95
CA TYR A 416 -17.74 -13.88 -8.73
C TYR A 416 -19.05 -13.17 -9.07
N ARG A 417 -20.09 -13.37 -8.26
CA ARG A 417 -21.47 -12.93 -8.57
C ARG A 417 -21.84 -11.57 -8.00
N ASN A 418 -21.13 -11.12 -6.97
CA ASN A 418 -21.31 -9.83 -6.30
C ASN A 418 -20.12 -9.58 -5.36
N GLU A 419 -20.11 -8.41 -4.72
CA GLU A 419 -19.09 -7.98 -3.76
C GLU A 419 -18.89 -9.00 -2.62
N LYS A 420 -19.96 -9.51 -2.02
CA LYS A 420 -19.88 -10.51 -0.94
C LYS A 420 -19.29 -11.85 -1.39
N ASP A 421 -19.55 -12.26 -2.63
CA ASP A 421 -18.98 -13.46 -3.24
C ASP A 421 -17.48 -13.26 -3.51
N PHE A 422 -17.11 -12.08 -4.04
CA PHE A 422 -15.72 -11.68 -4.23
C PHE A 422 -14.95 -11.67 -2.91
N GLU A 423 -15.48 -11.05 -1.85
CA GLU A 423 -14.83 -10.98 -0.53
C GLU A 423 -14.55 -12.38 0.04
N GLN A 424 -15.49 -13.31 -0.13
CA GLN A 424 -15.31 -14.70 0.32
C GLN A 424 -14.22 -15.42 -0.47
N ILE A 425 -14.20 -15.26 -1.79
CA ILE A 425 -13.16 -15.84 -2.66
C ILE A 425 -11.79 -15.23 -2.32
N ALA A 426 -11.72 -13.91 -2.22
CA ALA A 426 -10.50 -13.16 -1.88
C ALA A 426 -9.93 -13.61 -0.54
N LYS A 427 -10.78 -13.73 0.50
CA LYS A 427 -10.40 -14.23 1.82
C LYS A 427 -9.82 -15.64 1.77
N ARG A 428 -10.36 -16.53 0.93
CA ARG A 428 -9.85 -17.91 0.81
C ARG A 428 -8.48 -17.97 0.16
N PHE A 429 -8.22 -17.11 -0.83
CA PHE A 429 -6.90 -17.00 -1.42
C PHE A 429 -5.91 -16.25 -0.51
N GLY A 430 -6.40 -15.34 0.32
CA GLY A 430 -5.58 -14.43 1.13
C GLY A 430 -5.19 -13.14 0.41
N VAL A 431 -5.88 -12.81 -0.69
CA VAL A 431 -5.76 -11.52 -1.40
C VAL A 431 -6.67 -10.47 -0.75
N PHE A 432 -6.51 -9.20 -1.12
CA PHE A 432 -7.37 -8.13 -0.61
C PHE A 432 -8.83 -8.33 -1.05
N GLY A 433 -9.73 -8.37 -0.06
CA GLY A 433 -11.17 -8.42 -0.29
C GLY A 433 -11.85 -7.05 -0.35
N GLU A 434 -11.13 -5.96 -0.03
CA GLU A 434 -11.71 -4.62 0.10
C GLU A 434 -12.04 -3.97 -1.25
N TRP A 435 -13.15 -3.23 -1.26
CA TRP A 435 -13.59 -2.40 -2.37
C TRP A 435 -13.57 -0.92 -1.97
N LYS A 436 -13.30 -0.04 -2.94
CA LYS A 436 -13.50 1.40 -2.79
C LYS A 436 -14.34 1.89 -3.96
N ASP A 437 -15.46 2.52 -3.62
CA ASP A 437 -16.45 3.03 -4.59
C ASP A 437 -16.83 2.02 -5.70
N GLY A 438 -17.01 0.76 -5.29
CA GLY A 438 -17.34 -0.35 -6.19
C GLY A 438 -16.19 -0.81 -7.10
N THR A 439 -14.93 -0.55 -6.72
CA THR A 439 -13.74 -1.05 -7.40
C THR A 439 -12.89 -1.90 -6.44
N PRO A 440 -12.63 -3.19 -6.73
CA PRO A 440 -11.72 -4.00 -5.93
C PRO A 440 -10.27 -3.55 -6.08
N ARG A 441 -9.44 -3.79 -5.06
CA ARG A 441 -7.99 -3.51 -5.10
C ARG A 441 -7.28 -4.23 -6.25
N GLY A 442 -6.49 -3.47 -7.02
CA GLY A 442 -5.72 -3.95 -8.17
C GLY A 442 -6.54 -4.40 -9.39
N ALA A 443 -7.85 -4.12 -9.43
CA ALA A 443 -8.73 -4.56 -10.50
C ALA A 443 -8.58 -3.73 -11.79
N TYR A 444 -8.78 -4.38 -12.94
CA TYR A 444 -9.02 -3.74 -14.23
C TYR A 444 -10.35 -4.24 -14.81
N ARG A 445 -11.31 -3.35 -15.04
CA ARG A 445 -12.69 -3.65 -15.44
C ARG A 445 -13.35 -4.71 -14.55
N GLY A 446 -13.11 -4.59 -13.24
CA GLY A 446 -13.58 -5.54 -12.22
C GLY A 446 -12.78 -6.85 -12.15
N VAL A 447 -11.81 -7.09 -13.04
CA VAL A 447 -10.98 -8.30 -13.02
C VAL A 447 -9.77 -8.10 -12.12
N VAL A 448 -9.62 -8.93 -11.08
CA VAL A 448 -8.44 -8.95 -10.22
C VAL A 448 -7.51 -10.07 -10.65
N VAL A 449 -6.22 -9.76 -10.82
CA VAL A 449 -5.20 -10.69 -11.31
C VAL A 449 -4.12 -10.92 -10.26
N PHE A 450 -3.84 -12.18 -9.96
CA PHE A 450 -2.75 -12.60 -9.07
C PHE A 450 -2.29 -14.00 -9.44
N LYS A 451 -1.15 -14.44 -8.88
CA LYS A 451 -0.64 -15.80 -9.03
C LYS A 451 -1.12 -16.70 -7.90
N ALA A 452 -1.20 -18.00 -8.16
CA ALA A 452 -1.35 -19.04 -7.16
C ALA A 452 -0.46 -20.24 -7.51
N ASN A 453 -0.49 -21.25 -6.65
CA ASN A 453 0.29 -22.49 -6.83
C ASN A 453 1.79 -22.18 -7.03
N ALA A 454 2.37 -21.41 -6.10
CA ALA A 454 3.78 -20.98 -6.12
C ALA A 454 4.18 -20.24 -7.41
N GLY A 455 3.31 -19.37 -7.93
CA GLY A 455 3.60 -18.57 -9.13
C GLY A 455 3.23 -19.23 -10.47
N ALA A 456 2.89 -20.53 -10.47
CA ALA A 456 2.67 -21.31 -11.68
C ALA A 456 1.31 -21.05 -12.35
N THR A 457 0.30 -20.63 -11.58
CA THR A 457 -1.06 -20.41 -12.08
C THR A 457 -1.40 -18.93 -12.00
N ARG A 458 -1.84 -18.33 -13.11
CA ARG A 458 -2.38 -16.95 -13.09
C ARG A 458 -3.90 -17.04 -12.94
N ILE A 459 -4.40 -16.42 -11.89
CA ILE A 459 -5.83 -16.37 -11.58
C ILE A 459 -6.38 -15.02 -12.02
N PHE A 460 -7.49 -15.07 -12.74
CA PHE A 460 -8.36 -13.95 -13.03
C PHE A 460 -9.64 -14.12 -12.21
N LEU A 461 -9.89 -13.27 -11.22
CA LEU A 461 -11.21 -13.16 -10.59
C LEU A 461 -12.06 -12.25 -11.44
N VAL A 462 -13.06 -12.81 -12.11
CA VAL A 462 -13.83 -12.14 -13.16
C VAL A 462 -15.27 -11.90 -12.66
N PRO A 463 -15.84 -10.71 -12.87
CA PRO A 463 -17.25 -10.49 -12.59
C PRO A 463 -18.12 -11.39 -13.47
N ASP A 464 -19.11 -12.06 -12.88
CA ASP A 464 -20.04 -12.90 -13.62
C ASP A 464 -20.95 -12.02 -14.53
N PRO A 465 -20.90 -12.17 -15.86
CA PRO A 465 -21.66 -11.33 -16.78
C PRO A 465 -23.18 -11.49 -16.63
N VAL A 466 -23.66 -12.60 -16.06
CA VAL A 466 -25.09 -12.85 -15.81
C VAL A 466 -25.58 -12.07 -14.60
N HIS A 467 -24.77 -11.96 -13.55
CA HIS A 467 -25.17 -11.45 -12.23
C HIS A 467 -24.68 -10.03 -11.96
N LEU A 468 -23.60 -9.61 -12.61
CA LEU A 468 -23.03 -8.27 -12.49
C LEU A 468 -23.09 -7.56 -13.85
N LYS A 469 -24.17 -6.81 -14.05
CA LYS A 469 -24.16 -5.71 -15.04
C LYS A 469 -23.31 -4.59 -14.46
N LEU A 470 -22.02 -4.70 -14.69
CA LEU A 470 -21.07 -3.63 -14.44
C LEU A 470 -21.37 -2.48 -15.41
N ALA A 471 -22.25 -1.56 -14.99
CA ALA A 471 -22.81 -0.49 -15.83
C ALA A 471 -21.75 0.44 -16.48
N ASP A 472 -20.51 0.41 -16.00
CA ASP A 472 -19.44 1.32 -16.41
C ASP A 472 -18.20 0.62 -17.01
N TRP A 473 -18.22 -0.70 -17.15
CA TRP A 473 -17.03 -1.48 -17.53
C TRP A 473 -17.32 -2.25 -18.82
N GLY A 474 -17.09 -1.59 -19.96
CA GLY A 474 -17.40 -2.05 -21.32
C GLY A 474 -17.50 -3.57 -21.46
N HIS A 475 -18.69 -4.02 -21.87
CA HIS A 475 -19.14 -5.40 -21.79
C HIS A 475 -18.09 -6.43 -22.24
N PHE A 476 -17.84 -7.42 -21.37
CA PHE A 476 -17.23 -8.69 -21.74
C PHE A 476 -18.34 -9.58 -22.31
N GLU A 477 -18.72 -9.35 -23.57
CA GLU A 477 -19.48 -10.33 -24.35
C GLU A 477 -18.55 -11.31 -25.08
#